data_AF-K2AW62-F1
#
_entry.id   AF-K2AW62-F1
#
_cell.length_a   1.000
_cell.length_b   1.000
_cell.length_c   1.000
_cell.angle_alpha   90.00
_cell.angle_beta   90.00
_cell.angle_gamma   90.00
#
_symmetry.space_group_name_H-M   'P 1'
#
loop_
_entity.id
_entity.type
_entity.pdbx_description
1 polymer ?
#
loop_
_entity_poly.entity_id
_entity_poly.type
_entity_poly.pdbx_seq_one_letter_code
_entity_poly.pdbx_strand_id
1 'polypeptide(L)'
;MTRMIPSLSEAIGRIAVGCVGIACLAALGACAKPLATGAINDPHEVENRQMFAFNVAVDEKVLKPLAGGMGGDGRGPLQTGIKHVADNLDAPGDVVNNILQLRLGQAVHNTLRFAVNTTIGLGGIFDPATAMGVEAKETDFGETLYVWGVDEGAYQVLPLLGPSTARDTAGQVVDYAINPLRFVIK
;
A
#
# COMPACT_ATOMS: atom_id res chain seq x y z
N MET A 1 -31.95 10.52 -39.58
CA MET A 1 -30.92 9.66 -38.97
C MET A 1 -29.54 10.23 -39.30
N THR A 2 -29.08 11.23 -38.57
CA THR A 2 -27.78 11.89 -38.78
C THR A 2 -26.76 11.28 -37.83
N ARG A 3 -25.84 10.46 -38.36
CA ARG A 3 -24.68 9.99 -37.59
C ARG A 3 -23.71 11.16 -37.44
N MET A 4 -23.49 11.56 -36.19
CA MET A 4 -22.54 12.60 -35.80
C MET A 4 -21.12 12.08 -36.03
N ILE A 5 -20.41 12.66 -37.00
CA ILE A 5 -19.01 12.34 -37.27
C ILE A 5 -18.18 13.04 -36.18
N PRO A 6 -17.35 12.32 -35.40
CA PRO A 6 -16.54 12.94 -34.36
C PRO A 6 -15.55 13.94 -34.99
N SER A 7 -15.36 15.07 -34.32
CA SER A 7 -14.46 16.12 -34.80
C SER A 7 -13.00 15.66 -34.73
N LEU A 8 -12.15 16.20 -35.62
CA LEU A 8 -10.74 15.81 -35.74
C LEU A 8 -9.98 15.89 -34.40
N SER A 9 -10.34 16.83 -33.52
CA SER A 9 -9.77 16.99 -32.18
C SER A 9 -10.13 15.84 -31.21
N GLU A 10 -11.34 15.28 -31.31
CA GLU A 10 -11.77 14.16 -30.46
C GLU A 10 -11.10 12.85 -30.88
N ALA A 11 -10.90 12.65 -32.18
CA ALA A 11 -10.17 11.50 -32.70
C ALA A 11 -8.69 11.52 -32.28
N ILE A 12 -8.04 12.69 -32.36
CA ILE A 12 -6.64 12.88 -31.93
C ILE A 12 -6.50 12.68 -30.41
N GLY A 13 -7.44 13.19 -29.60
CA GLY A 13 -7.42 13.00 -28.15
C GLY A 13 -7.53 11.53 -27.73
N ARG A 14 -8.39 10.75 -28.41
CA ARG A 14 -8.56 9.31 -28.12
C ARG A 14 -7.36 8.47 -28.53
N ILE A 15 -6.70 8.83 -29.64
CA ILE A 15 -5.46 8.18 -30.09
C ILE A 15 -4.30 8.52 -29.14
N ALA A 16 -4.19 9.78 -28.72
CA ALA A 16 -3.15 10.20 -27.77
C ALA A 16 -3.29 9.51 -26.40
N VAL A 17 -4.51 9.40 -25.86
CA VAL A 17 -4.79 8.66 -24.61
C VAL A 17 -4.49 7.16 -24.76
N GLY A 18 -4.84 6.57 -25.91
CA GLY A 18 -4.51 5.17 -26.22
C GLY A 18 -3.00 4.92 -26.31
N CYS A 19 -2.25 5.82 -26.94
CA CYS A 19 -0.79 5.71 -27.08
C CYS A 19 -0.06 5.92 -25.74
N VAL A 20 -0.54 6.81 -24.86
CA VAL A 20 0.02 6.99 -23.51
C VAL A 20 -0.24 5.74 -22.65
N GLY A 21 -1.44 5.15 -22.73
CA GLY A 21 -1.76 3.91 -22.01
C GLY A 21 -0.91 2.71 -22.46
N ILE A 22 -0.67 2.58 -23.77
CA ILE A 22 0.17 1.51 -24.33
C ILE A 22 1.66 1.73 -24.00
N ALA A 23 2.12 3.00 -23.98
CA ALA A 23 3.49 3.32 -23.57
C ALA A 23 3.74 3.04 -22.07
N CYS A 24 2.77 3.30 -21.20
CA CYS A 24 2.83 2.90 -19.78
C CYS A 24 2.86 1.38 -19.60
N LEU A 25 2.05 0.62 -20.37
CA LEU A 25 2.06 -0.84 -20.33
C LEU A 25 3.36 -1.45 -20.90
N ALA A 26 3.95 -0.83 -21.92
CA ALA A 26 5.23 -1.26 -22.49
C ALA A 26 6.42 -0.93 -21.57
N ALA A 27 6.36 0.18 -20.83
CA ALA A 27 7.36 0.53 -19.81
C ALA A 27 7.35 -0.44 -18.62
N LEU A 28 6.20 -1.07 -18.32
CA LEU A 28 6.06 -2.08 -17.26
C LEU A 28 6.67 -3.44 -17.64
N GLY A 29 6.81 -3.77 -18.94
CA GLY A 29 7.33 -5.06 -19.39
C GLY A 29 8.85 -5.14 -19.61
N ALA A 30 9.56 -3.99 -19.60
CA ALA A 30 10.97 -3.93 -20.02
C ALA A 30 12.00 -4.28 -18.92
N CYS A 31 11.56 -4.62 -17.70
CA CYS A 31 12.46 -4.89 -16.56
C CYS A 31 12.57 -6.36 -16.14
N ALA A 32 12.05 -7.32 -16.92
CA ALA A 32 12.23 -8.75 -16.63
C ALA A 32 13.69 -9.18 -16.84
N LYS A 33 14.52 -9.03 -15.79
CA LYS A 33 15.83 -9.68 -15.69
C LYS A 33 15.63 -11.11 -15.18
N PRO A 34 16.34 -12.12 -15.72
CA PRO A 34 16.20 -13.50 -15.26
C PRO A 34 16.61 -13.63 -13.79
N LEU A 35 15.83 -14.39 -13.01
CA LEU A 35 16.09 -14.74 -11.62
C LEU A 35 17.50 -15.36 -11.49
N ALA A 36 18.40 -14.67 -10.79
CA ALA A 36 19.66 -15.25 -10.38
C ALA A 36 19.39 -16.33 -9.33
N THR A 37 19.64 -17.58 -9.71
CA THR A 37 19.57 -18.76 -8.86
C THR A 37 20.49 -18.62 -7.64
N GLY A 38 19.90 -18.54 -6.44
CA GLY A 38 20.55 -18.95 -5.18
C GLY A 38 21.59 -18.03 -4.54
N ALA A 39 21.88 -16.85 -5.10
CA ALA A 39 22.68 -15.82 -4.43
C ALA A 39 21.75 -14.76 -3.81
N ILE A 40 22.06 -14.30 -2.59
CA ILE A 40 21.44 -13.07 -2.04
C ILE A 40 21.92 -11.93 -2.94
N ASN A 41 21.12 -11.61 -3.96
CA ASN A 41 21.42 -10.61 -4.94
C ASN A 41 20.73 -9.31 -4.50
N ASP A 42 21.45 -8.48 -3.74
CA ASP A 42 21.09 -7.09 -3.47
C ASP A 42 21.97 -6.18 -4.34
N PRO A 43 21.50 -5.78 -5.54
CA PRO A 43 22.28 -4.94 -6.45
C PRO A 43 22.60 -3.55 -5.89
N HIS A 44 21.88 -3.13 -4.84
CA HIS A 44 21.93 -1.79 -4.25
C HIS A 44 22.38 -1.85 -2.78
N GLU A 45 23.18 -2.85 -2.40
CA GLU A 45 23.55 -3.08 -1.00
C GLU A 45 24.19 -1.83 -0.35
N VAL A 46 25.05 -1.11 -1.09
CA VAL A 46 25.73 0.08 -0.55
C VAL A 46 24.72 1.20 -0.29
N GLU A 47 23.85 1.49 -1.25
CA GLU A 47 22.79 2.49 -1.12
C GLU A 47 21.80 2.10 -0.02
N ASN A 48 21.41 0.83 0.04
CA ASN A 48 20.49 0.28 1.03
C ASN A 48 21.03 0.41 2.45
N ARG A 49 22.33 0.11 2.66
CA ARG A 49 22.98 0.28 3.97
C ARG A 49 23.08 1.75 4.38
N GLN A 50 23.34 2.65 3.44
CA GLN A 50 23.37 4.09 3.71
C GLN A 50 21.98 4.61 4.10
N MET A 51 20.93 4.21 3.36
CA MET A 51 19.56 4.58 3.67
C MET A 51 19.09 3.97 4.99
N PHE A 52 19.47 2.72 5.27
CA PHE A 52 19.21 2.10 6.56
C PHE A 52 19.84 2.89 7.71
N ALA A 53 21.12 3.28 7.58
CA ALA A 53 21.80 4.10 8.58
C ALA A 53 21.14 5.48 8.75
N PHE A 54 20.67 6.09 7.66
CA PHE A 54 19.88 7.32 7.71
C PHE A 54 18.57 7.12 8.49
N ASN A 55 17.80 6.07 8.20
CA ASN A 55 16.53 5.76 8.88
C ASN A 55 16.76 5.53 10.38
N VAL A 56 17.79 4.76 10.75
CA VAL A 56 18.18 4.55 12.16
C VAL A 56 18.56 5.87 12.83
N ALA A 57 19.33 6.73 12.17
CA ALA A 57 19.71 8.02 12.74
C ALA A 57 18.50 8.95 12.95
N VAL A 58 17.54 8.95 12.03
CA VAL A 58 16.28 9.70 12.18
C VAL A 58 15.45 9.12 13.33
N ASP A 59 15.31 7.80 13.40
CA ASP A 59 14.61 7.12 14.49
C ASP A 59 15.22 7.48 15.85
N GLU A 60 16.53 7.35 16.02
CA GLU A 60 17.20 7.61 17.29
C GLU A 60 17.21 9.08 17.71
N LYS A 61 17.34 10.02 16.75
CA LYS A 61 17.50 11.44 17.06
C LYS A 61 16.19 12.23 17.04
N VAL A 62 15.18 11.74 16.32
CA VAL A 62 13.92 12.46 16.10
C VAL A 62 12.75 11.64 16.62
N LEU A 63 12.52 10.43 16.09
CA LEU A 63 11.29 9.69 16.39
C LEU A 63 11.25 9.18 17.84
N LYS A 64 12.31 8.52 18.31
CA LYS A 64 12.42 8.01 19.69
C LYS A 64 12.30 9.11 20.75
N PRO A 65 13.00 10.25 20.67
CA PRO A 65 12.83 11.33 21.64
C PRO A 65 11.44 11.96 21.62
N LEU A 66 10.84 12.13 20.44
CA LEU A 66 9.45 12.61 20.31
C LEU A 66 8.46 11.59 20.90
N ALA A 67 8.73 10.30 20.73
CA ALA A 67 7.99 9.22 21.35
C ALA A 67 8.31 9.05 22.85
N GLY A 68 9.42 9.61 23.36
CA GLY A 68 9.86 9.52 24.75
C GLY A 68 8.92 10.17 25.77
N GLY A 69 7.94 10.96 25.33
CA GLY A 69 6.81 11.41 26.15
C GLY A 69 5.69 10.37 26.32
N MET A 70 5.72 9.28 25.55
CA MET A 70 4.81 8.13 25.62
C MET A 70 5.40 6.99 26.45
N GLY A 71 6.07 7.31 27.57
CA GLY A 71 6.87 6.40 28.42
C GLY A 71 6.11 5.28 29.17
N GLY A 72 5.12 4.64 28.53
CA GLY A 72 4.56 3.35 28.90
C GLY A 72 4.64 2.39 27.70
N ASP A 73 4.19 1.15 27.85
CA ASP A 73 4.32 0.05 26.86
C ASP A 73 3.69 0.27 25.45
N GLY A 74 3.35 1.51 25.06
CA GLY A 74 2.65 1.82 23.81
C GLY A 74 1.19 1.36 23.81
N ARG A 75 0.62 1.09 24.99
CA ARG A 75 -0.74 0.53 25.20
C ARG A 75 -1.73 1.51 25.84
N GLY A 76 -1.49 2.81 25.73
CA GLY A 76 -2.43 3.81 26.24
C GLY A 76 -3.73 3.82 25.42
N PRO A 77 -4.91 4.12 26.01
CA PRO A 77 -6.18 4.17 25.28
C PRO A 77 -6.16 5.06 24.04
N LEU A 78 -5.40 6.17 24.08
CA LEU A 78 -5.23 7.07 22.95
C LEU A 78 -4.45 6.41 21.80
N GLN A 79 -3.34 5.73 22.10
CA GLN A 79 -2.50 5.04 21.10
C GLN A 79 -3.28 3.89 20.44
N THR A 80 -4.01 3.12 21.25
CA THR A 80 -4.89 2.06 20.76
C THR A 80 -5.99 2.62 19.86
N GLY A 81 -6.63 3.73 20.25
CA GLY A 81 -7.65 4.37 19.42
C GLY A 81 -7.09 4.90 18.09
N ILE A 82 -5.91 5.52 18.09
CA ILE A 82 -5.22 5.96 16.86
C ILE A 82 -4.92 4.76 15.97
N LYS A 83 -4.41 3.67 16.55
CA LYS A 83 -4.15 2.43 15.80
C LYS A 83 -5.42 1.88 15.17
N HIS A 84 -6.52 1.78 15.92
CA HIS A 84 -7.79 1.30 15.36
C HIS A 84 -8.31 2.19 14.22
N VAL A 85 -8.17 3.51 14.36
CA VAL A 85 -8.55 4.44 13.28
C VAL A 85 -7.67 4.22 12.06
N ALA A 86 -6.35 4.06 12.23
CA ALA A 86 -5.43 3.76 11.14
C ALA A 86 -5.81 2.45 10.43
N ASP A 87 -6.04 1.38 11.19
CA ASP A 87 -6.44 0.07 10.68
C ASP A 87 -7.81 0.16 9.96
N ASN A 88 -8.75 0.97 10.45
CA ASN A 88 -10.06 1.18 9.81
C ASN A 88 -9.95 2.00 8.52
N LEU A 89 -9.00 2.94 8.42
CA LEU A 89 -8.74 3.71 7.20
C LEU A 89 -8.04 2.88 6.12
N ASP A 90 -7.31 1.84 6.50
CA ASP A 90 -6.70 0.88 5.57
C ASP A 90 -7.72 -0.12 4.99
N ALA A 91 -8.80 -0.43 5.73
CA ALA A 91 -9.76 -1.45 5.36
C ALA A 91 -10.38 -1.30 3.94
N PRO A 92 -10.72 -0.10 3.43
CA PRO A 92 -11.17 0.07 2.05
C PRO A 92 -10.13 -0.40 1.02
N GLY A 93 -8.85 -0.12 1.26
CA GLY A 93 -7.74 -0.59 0.43
C GLY A 93 -7.64 -2.12 0.46
N ASP A 94 -7.75 -2.71 1.66
CA ASP A 94 -7.78 -4.17 1.81
C ASP A 94 -8.96 -4.81 1.05
N VAL A 95 -10.14 -4.19 1.08
CA VAL A 95 -11.33 -4.69 0.35
C VAL A 95 -11.08 -4.67 -1.15
N VAL A 96 -10.57 -3.56 -1.68
CA VAL A 96 -10.26 -3.43 -3.12
C VAL A 96 -9.23 -4.47 -3.53
N ASN A 97 -8.13 -4.59 -2.79
CA ASN A 97 -7.08 -5.56 -3.07
C ASN A 97 -7.59 -7.01 -2.97
N ASN A 98 -8.39 -7.36 -1.96
CA ASN A 98 -9.00 -8.68 -1.87
C ASN A 98 -9.92 -9.00 -3.06
N ILE A 99 -10.66 -8.01 -3.58
CA ILE A 99 -11.46 -8.18 -4.81
C ILE A 99 -10.54 -8.43 -6.01
N LEU A 100 -9.48 -7.62 -6.16
CA LEU A 100 -8.51 -7.76 -7.26
C LEU A 100 -7.76 -9.10 -7.23
N GLN A 101 -7.55 -9.66 -6.04
CA GLN A 101 -6.94 -10.96 -5.83
C GLN A 101 -7.95 -12.12 -5.89
N LEU A 102 -9.23 -11.85 -6.22
CA LEU A 102 -10.33 -12.83 -6.26
C LEU A 102 -10.64 -13.50 -4.91
N ARG A 103 -10.22 -12.90 -3.80
CA ARG A 103 -10.45 -13.34 -2.42
C ARG A 103 -11.78 -12.77 -1.88
N LEU A 104 -12.89 -13.10 -2.55
CA LEU A 104 -14.21 -12.50 -2.24
C LEU A 104 -14.65 -12.69 -0.78
N GLY A 105 -14.34 -13.83 -0.16
CA GLY A 105 -14.65 -14.07 1.25
C GLY A 105 -13.94 -13.07 2.18
N GLN A 106 -12.67 -12.76 1.91
CA GLN A 106 -11.89 -11.80 2.67
C GLN A 106 -12.36 -10.36 2.41
N ALA A 107 -12.75 -10.05 1.16
CA ALA A 107 -13.33 -8.76 0.81
C ALA A 107 -14.64 -8.47 1.59
N VAL A 108 -15.55 -9.46 1.66
CA VAL A 108 -16.78 -9.34 2.46
C VAL A 108 -16.44 -9.19 3.95
N HIS A 109 -15.48 -9.98 4.44
CA HIS A 109 -15.04 -9.94 5.84
C HIS A 109 -14.53 -8.55 6.25
N ASN A 110 -13.64 -7.95 5.47
CA ASN A 110 -13.14 -6.60 5.72
C ASN A 110 -14.19 -5.51 5.51
N THR A 111 -15.12 -5.70 4.58
CA THR A 111 -16.25 -4.77 4.39
C THR A 111 -17.13 -4.74 5.63
N LEU A 112 -17.45 -5.90 6.21
CA LEU A 112 -18.22 -6.00 7.45
C LEU A 112 -17.47 -5.34 8.61
N ARG A 113 -16.17 -5.62 8.75
CA ARG A 113 -15.31 -5.00 9.76
C ARG A 113 -15.33 -3.47 9.66
N PHE A 114 -15.08 -2.93 8.47
CA PHE A 114 -15.10 -1.49 8.21
C PHE A 114 -16.46 -0.86 8.54
N ALA A 115 -17.57 -1.50 8.12
CA ALA A 115 -18.90 -1.02 8.40
C ALA A 115 -19.19 -0.99 9.91
N VAL A 116 -18.84 -2.05 10.63
CA VAL A 116 -19.05 -2.17 12.08
C VAL A 116 -18.19 -1.19 12.85
N ASN A 117 -16.90 -1.09 12.54
CA ASN A 117 -15.97 -0.19 13.23
C ASN A 117 -16.27 1.28 12.93
N THR A 118 -16.70 1.60 11.70
CA THR A 118 -17.08 2.98 11.34
C THR A 118 -18.40 3.40 12.01
N THR A 119 -19.38 2.50 12.13
CA THR A 119 -20.71 2.82 12.70
C THR A 119 -20.75 2.66 14.22
N ILE A 120 -20.49 1.46 14.72
CA ILE A 120 -20.55 1.11 16.15
C ILE A 120 -19.26 1.54 16.85
N GLY A 121 -18.12 1.40 16.17
CA GLY A 121 -16.80 1.77 16.71
C GLY A 121 -16.49 3.27 16.68
N LEU A 122 -17.48 4.13 16.44
CA LEU A 122 -17.34 5.60 16.36
C LEU A 122 -16.27 6.05 15.35
N GLY A 123 -16.42 5.67 14.08
CA GLY A 123 -15.45 6.02 13.04
C GLY A 123 -14.14 5.23 13.09
N GLY A 124 -14.11 4.10 13.81
CA GLY A 124 -12.93 3.25 13.96
C GLY A 124 -12.08 3.55 15.19
N ILE A 125 -12.53 4.39 16.12
CA ILE A 125 -11.83 4.61 17.40
C ILE A 125 -11.85 3.33 18.26
N PHE A 126 -12.96 2.61 18.22
CA PHE A 126 -13.13 1.31 18.87
C PHE A 126 -13.20 0.19 17.82
N ASP A 127 -12.86 -1.02 18.25
CA ASP A 127 -12.85 -2.21 17.40
C ASP A 127 -13.88 -3.29 17.85
N PRO A 128 -15.19 -3.01 17.76
CA PRO A 128 -16.22 -4.00 18.05
C PRO A 128 -16.22 -5.19 17.08
N ALA A 129 -15.71 -5.02 15.85
CA ALA A 129 -15.65 -6.10 14.87
C ALA A 129 -14.77 -7.27 15.35
N THR A 130 -13.59 -6.99 15.92
CA THR A 130 -12.74 -8.03 16.53
C THR A 130 -13.45 -8.73 17.68
N ALA A 131 -14.15 -7.98 18.54
CA ALA A 131 -14.92 -8.56 19.65
C ALA A 131 -16.06 -9.49 19.18
N MET A 132 -16.53 -9.32 17.94
CA MET A 132 -17.51 -10.19 17.27
C MET A 132 -16.88 -11.36 16.49
N GLY A 133 -15.55 -11.51 16.51
CA GLY A 133 -14.82 -12.54 15.78
C GLY A 133 -14.49 -12.18 14.33
N VAL A 134 -14.65 -10.91 13.93
CA VAL A 134 -14.36 -10.43 12.58
C VAL A 134 -12.96 -9.80 12.55
N GLU A 135 -11.96 -10.68 12.51
CA GLU A 135 -10.54 -10.30 12.44
C GLU A 135 -10.15 -9.61 11.13
N ALA A 136 -9.21 -8.67 11.15
CA ALA A 136 -8.73 -8.02 9.93
C ALA A 136 -8.11 -9.04 8.93
N LYS A 137 -8.32 -8.81 7.63
CA LYS A 137 -7.67 -9.53 6.52
C LYS A 137 -6.81 -8.55 5.73
N GLU A 138 -5.71 -8.13 6.34
CA GLU A 138 -4.80 -7.14 5.75
C GLU A 138 -4.21 -7.66 4.43
N THR A 139 -4.12 -6.76 3.44
CA THR A 139 -3.45 -7.02 2.17
C THR A 139 -3.06 -5.68 1.53
N ASP A 140 -2.27 -5.68 0.48
CA ASP A 140 -1.83 -4.46 -0.18
C ASP A 140 -1.70 -4.65 -1.69
N PHE A 141 -1.42 -3.55 -2.40
CA PHE A 141 -1.30 -3.62 -3.85
C PHE A 141 -0.04 -4.37 -4.30
N GLY A 142 0.99 -4.46 -3.46
CA GLY A 142 2.18 -5.28 -3.71
C GLY A 142 1.83 -6.77 -3.78
N GLU A 143 1.04 -7.26 -2.82
CA GLU A 143 0.49 -8.62 -2.84
C GLU A 143 -0.47 -8.83 -4.02
N THR A 144 -1.26 -7.83 -4.38
CA THR A 144 -2.07 -7.88 -5.61
C THR A 144 -1.19 -8.10 -6.83
N LEU A 145 -0.13 -7.30 -7.02
CA LEU A 145 0.81 -7.47 -8.13
C LEU A 145 1.46 -8.86 -8.12
N TYR A 146 1.78 -9.40 -6.94
CA TYR A 146 2.28 -10.77 -6.80
C TYR A 146 1.28 -11.82 -7.31
N VAL A 147 0.00 -11.72 -6.92
CA VAL A 147 -1.06 -12.63 -7.40
C VAL A 147 -1.20 -12.59 -8.93
N TRP A 148 -0.95 -11.43 -9.53
CA TRP A 148 -0.98 -11.24 -10.99
C TRP A 148 0.36 -11.57 -11.69
N GLY A 149 1.34 -12.13 -10.97
CA GLY A 149 2.58 -12.65 -11.55
C GLY A 149 3.69 -11.63 -11.74
N VAL A 150 3.63 -10.48 -11.06
CA VAL A 150 4.72 -9.51 -11.05
C VAL A 150 5.83 -10.00 -10.11
N ASP A 151 7.03 -10.13 -10.65
CA ASP A 151 8.22 -10.50 -9.89
C ASP A 151 8.54 -9.46 -8.81
N GLU A 152 9.14 -9.91 -7.71
CA GLU A 152 9.52 -9.08 -6.56
C GLU A 152 10.47 -7.92 -6.96
N GLY A 153 11.38 -8.19 -7.89
CA GLY A 153 12.40 -7.24 -8.33
C GLY A 153 13.55 -7.09 -7.33
N ALA A 154 14.29 -5.98 -7.43
CA ALA A 154 15.43 -5.73 -6.55
C ALA A 154 14.97 -5.29 -5.16
N TYR A 155 15.70 -5.71 -4.13
CA TYR A 155 15.55 -5.21 -2.77
C TYR A 155 16.06 -3.77 -2.68
N GLN A 156 15.33 -2.93 -1.95
CA GLN A 156 15.68 -1.54 -1.73
C GLN A 156 15.23 -1.06 -0.35
N VAL A 157 16.01 -0.17 0.27
CA VAL A 157 15.62 0.49 1.52
C VAL A 157 15.15 1.90 1.21
N LEU A 158 13.88 2.16 1.48
CA LEU A 158 13.25 3.45 1.28
C LEU A 158 13.53 4.40 2.46
N PRO A 159 13.70 5.71 2.20
CA PRO A 159 13.85 6.69 3.26
C PRO A 159 12.58 6.74 4.11
N LEU A 160 12.75 6.67 5.43
CA LEU A 160 11.71 6.62 6.49
C LEU A 160 10.80 5.39 6.48
N LEU A 161 10.51 4.81 5.30
CA LEU A 161 9.60 3.67 5.13
C LEU A 161 10.28 2.32 5.36
N GLY A 162 11.60 2.24 5.22
CA GLY A 162 12.37 1.03 5.52
C GLY A 162 12.47 0.04 4.36
N PRO A 163 12.70 -1.26 4.65
CA PRO A 163 12.90 -2.30 3.66
C PRO A 163 11.69 -2.49 2.72
N SER A 164 11.94 -2.61 1.42
CA SER A 164 10.93 -2.90 0.41
C SER A 164 11.54 -3.59 -0.81
N THR A 165 10.69 -3.98 -1.74
CA THR A 165 11.06 -4.54 -3.04
C THR A 165 10.61 -3.58 -4.13
N ALA A 166 11.12 -3.71 -5.36
CA ALA A 166 10.67 -2.87 -6.45
C ALA A 166 9.15 -2.99 -6.69
N ARG A 167 8.62 -4.21 -6.59
CA ARG A 167 7.17 -4.47 -6.68
C ARG A 167 6.42 -3.83 -5.53
N ASP A 168 6.84 -4.04 -4.30
CA ASP A 168 6.11 -3.55 -3.14
C ASP A 168 6.21 -2.02 -3.03
N THR A 169 7.31 -1.40 -3.51
CA THR A 169 7.42 0.05 -3.65
C THR A 169 6.39 0.60 -4.65
N ALA A 170 6.19 -0.07 -5.78
CA ALA A 170 5.13 0.30 -6.73
C ALA A 170 3.74 0.08 -6.12
N GLY A 171 3.58 -0.99 -5.32
CA GLY A 171 2.41 -1.25 -4.49
C GLY A 171 2.05 -0.08 -3.58
N GLN A 172 3.02 0.35 -2.77
CA GLN A 172 2.88 1.45 -1.83
C GLN A 172 2.40 2.75 -2.50
N VAL A 173 2.85 3.05 -3.73
CA VAL A 173 2.37 4.25 -4.46
C VAL A 173 0.86 4.18 -4.69
N VAL A 174 0.33 3.01 -5.05
CA VAL A 174 -1.11 2.82 -5.25
C VAL A 174 -1.84 2.84 -3.91
N ASP A 175 -1.29 2.20 -2.88
CA ASP A 175 -1.88 2.19 -1.54
C ASP A 175 -1.95 3.61 -0.94
N TYR A 176 -0.94 4.47 -1.18
CA TYR A 176 -0.97 5.87 -0.78
C TYR A 176 -1.97 6.71 -1.58
N ALA A 177 -2.24 6.37 -2.83
CA ALA A 177 -3.30 7.02 -3.60
C ALA A 177 -4.69 6.68 -3.02
N ILE A 178 -4.86 5.47 -2.47
CA ILE A 178 -6.11 5.03 -1.83
C ILE A 178 -6.24 5.62 -0.42
N ASN A 179 -5.19 5.53 0.39
CA ASN A 179 -5.13 6.06 1.75
C ASN A 179 -3.88 6.96 1.93
N PRO A 180 -3.97 8.26 1.63
CA PRO A 180 -2.84 9.18 1.79
C PRO A 180 -2.33 9.31 3.23
N LEU A 181 -3.20 9.02 4.21
CA LEU A 181 -2.84 9.10 5.63
C LEU A 181 -1.98 7.92 6.09
N ARG A 182 -1.88 6.85 5.29
CA ARG A 182 -1.09 5.66 5.61
C ARG A 182 0.38 5.98 5.88
N PHE A 183 0.95 7.02 5.26
CA PHE A 183 2.34 7.44 5.50
C PHE A 183 2.57 8.05 6.90
N VAL A 184 1.53 8.66 7.49
CA VAL A 184 1.67 9.43 8.74
C VAL A 184 1.23 8.63 9.96
N ILE A 185 0.24 7.77 9.80
CA ILE A 185 -0.45 7.09 10.91
C ILE A 185 0.02 5.61 11.04
N LYS A 186 0.93 5.15 10.20
CA LYS A 186 1.46 3.78 10.20
C LYS A 186 2.95 3.75 10.50
#